data_AF-A0A9P8CIW6-F1
#
_entry.id   AF-A0A9P8CIW6-F1
#
_cell.length_a   1.000
_cell.length_b   1.000
_cell.length_c   1.000
_cell.angle_alpha   90.00
_cell.angle_beta   90.00
_cell.angle_gamma   90.00
#
_symmetry.space_group_name_H-M   'P 1'
#
loop_
_entity.id
_entity.type
_entity.pdbx_description
1 polymer ?
#
loop_
_entity_poly.entity_id
_entity_poly.type
_entity_poly.pdbx_seq_one_letter_code
_entity_poly.pdbx_strand_id
1 'polypeptide(L)' 'LISGFGLPIGEPFDLEALAEECKGQNSRSSMATSELLNIVSSVASPPNALAIM' A
#
# COMPACT_ATOMS: atom_id res chain seq x y z
N LEU A 1 -3.93 14.14 9.53
CA LEU A 1 -2.74 13.30 9.20
C LEU A 1 -1.69 14.08 8.40
N ILE A 2 -2.06 14.76 7.31
CA ILE A 2 -1.14 15.45 6.37
C ILE A 2 -0.23 16.57 6.93
N SER A 3 -0.62 17.30 7.99
CA SER A 3 0.22 18.42 8.51
C SER A 3 1.00 18.13 9.79
N GLY A 4 0.95 16.90 10.34
CA GLY A 4 1.47 16.63 11.68
C GLY A 4 2.37 15.40 11.85
N PHE A 5 2.27 14.40 10.97
CA PHE A 5 3.00 13.13 11.14
C PHE A 5 3.94 12.77 9.98
N GLY A 6 3.89 13.50 8.86
CA GLY A 6 4.71 13.20 7.68
C GLY A 6 4.45 11.82 7.05
N LEU A 7 3.35 11.16 7.43
CA LEU A 7 2.99 9.82 6.96
C LEU A 7 2.30 9.91 5.58
N PRO A 8 2.77 9.18 4.56
CA PRO A 8 2.08 9.11 3.28
C PRO A 8 0.74 8.39 3.44
N ILE A 9 -0.27 8.88 2.73
CA ILE A 9 -1.62 8.31 2.69
C ILE A 9 -1.81 7.68 1.31
N GLY A 10 -2.34 6.47 1.25
CA GLY A 10 -2.70 5.81 0.00
C GLY A 10 -4.19 5.46 -0.03
N GLU A 11 -4.84 5.81 -1.14
CA GLU A 11 -6.24 5.50 -1.45
C GLU A 11 -6.36 5.32 -2.99
N PRO A 12 -7.18 4.40 -3.55
CA PRO A 12 -7.81 3.21 -2.96
C PRO A 12 -6.92 1.95 -3.11
N PHE A 13 -6.95 1.05 -2.12
CA PHE A 13 -6.30 -0.26 -2.20
C PHE A 13 -7.34 -1.38 -2.28
N ASP A 14 -7.14 -2.32 -3.19
CA ASP A 14 -7.90 -3.58 -3.23
C ASP A 14 -7.21 -4.61 -2.32
N LEU A 15 -7.90 -5.04 -1.26
CA LEU A 15 -7.35 -5.90 -0.22
C LEU A 15 -8.07 -7.27 -0.13
N GLU A 16 -9.02 -7.53 -1.03
CA GLU A 16 -9.89 -8.71 -0.94
C GLU A 16 -9.09 -10.01 -1.12
N ALA A 17 -8.31 -10.10 -2.20
CA ALA A 17 -7.44 -11.25 -2.46
C ALA A 17 -6.38 -11.44 -1.36
N LEU A 18 -5.79 -10.36 -0.86
CA LEU A 18 -4.82 -10.42 0.24
C LEU A 18 -5.45 -10.95 1.53
N ALA A 19 -6.69 -10.57 1.82
CA ALA A 19 -7.40 -11.03 3.01
C ALA A 19 -7.76 -12.53 2.94
N GLU A 20 -8.09 -13.05 1.74
CA GLU A 20 -8.33 -14.48 1.54
C GLU A 20 -7.05 -15.30 1.76
N GLU A 21 -5.93 -14.88 1.17
CA GLU A 21 -4.65 -15.58 1.32
C GLU A 21 -4.12 -15.53 2.75
N CYS A 22 -4.27 -14.40 3.46
CA CYS A 22 -3.91 -14.29 4.88
C CYS A 22 -4.74 -15.23 5.77
N LYS A 23 -6.03 -15.45 5.45
CA LYS A 23 -6.88 -16.42 6.15
C LYS A 23 -6.40 -17.86 5.90
N GLY A 24 -6.01 -18.18 4.67
CA GLY A 24 -5.46 -19.49 4.32
C GLY A 24 -4.16 -19.80 5.07
N GLN A 25 -3.27 -18.82 5.16
CA GLN A 25 -1.93 -19.01 5.76
C GLN A 25 -1.88 -18.76 7.28
N ASN A 26 -3.00 -18.38 7.92
CA ASN A 26 -3.05 -17.97 9.33
C ASN A 26 -2.01 -16.88 9.71
N SER A 27 -1.54 -16.10 8.73
CA SER A 27 -0.56 -15.04 8.90
C SER A 27 -1.14 -13.74 8.38
N ARG A 28 -0.97 -12.65 9.14
CA ARG A 28 -1.35 -11.28 8.72
C ARG A 28 -0.13 -10.42 8.38
N SER A 29 1.05 -11.04 8.34
CA SER A 29 2.30 -10.36 8.01
C SER A 29 2.64 -10.64 6.55
N SER A 30 2.62 -9.60 5.73
CA SER A 30 3.05 -9.62 4.34
C SER A 30 3.92 -8.39 4.09
N MET A 31 4.89 -8.51 3.21
CA MET A 31 5.70 -7.38 2.79
C MET A 31 4.90 -6.52 1.81
N ALA A 32 4.42 -5.36 2.29
CA ALA A 32 3.79 -4.36 1.45
C ALA A 32 4.85 -3.46 0.80
N THR A 33 4.86 -3.37 -0.52
CA THR A 33 5.67 -2.41 -1.28
C THR A 33 4.74 -1.54 -2.12
N SER A 34 5.04 -0.24 -2.19
CA SER A 34 4.31 0.70 -3.03
C SER A 34 5.31 1.58 -3.75
N GLU A 35 5.43 1.40 -5.05
CA GLU A 35 6.33 2.21 -5.87
C GLU A 35 5.62 3.46 -6.37
N LEU A 36 6.25 4.61 -6.14
CA LEU A 36 5.78 5.89 -6.65
C LEU A 36 6.33 6.12 -8.06
N LEU A 37 5.55 6.76 -8.92
CA LEU A 37 6.07 7.20 -10.21
C LEU A 37 7.16 8.26 -9.98
N ASN A 38 8.27 8.17 -10.72
CA ASN A 38 9.39 9.11 -10.64
C ASN A 38 9.07 10.44 -11.34
N ILE A 39 8.12 11.17 -10.79
CA ILE A 39 7.68 12.49 -11.27
C ILE A 39 8.10 13.54 -10.25
N VAL A 40 9.05 14.40 -10.64
CA VAL A 40 9.52 15.51 -9.81
C VAL A 40 8.35 16.48 -9.59
N SER A 41 8.14 16.86 -8.32
CA SER A 41 7.08 17.79 -7.86
C SER A 41 5.65 17.27 -7.91
N SER A 42 5.42 15.95 -8.02
CA SER A 42 4.06 15.41 -7.90
C SER A 42 3.58 15.38 -6.44
N VAL A 43 2.32 15.78 -6.21
CA VAL A 43 1.63 15.71 -4.91
C VAL A 43 1.07 14.30 -4.64
N ALA A 44 0.87 13.50 -5.69
CA ALA A 44 0.37 12.13 -5.61
C ALA A 44 0.95 11.27 -6.75
N SER A 45 1.06 9.97 -6.53
CA SER A 45 1.32 9.00 -7.60
C SER A 45 0.15 8.03 -7.69
N PRO A 46 -0.15 7.51 -8.90
CA PRO A 46 -1.07 6.39 -9.04
C PRO A 46 -0.69 5.25 -8.09
N PRO A 47 -1.67 4.57 -7.46
CA PRO A 47 -1.39 3.51 -6.51
C PRO A 47 -0.78 2.30 -7.25
N ASN A 48 0.44 1.90 -6.87
CA ASN A 48 1.00 0.60 -7.23
C ASN A 48 1.42 -0.16 -5.97
N ALA A 49 0.44 -0.49 -5.13
CA ALA A 49 0.67 -1.29 -3.93
C ALA A 49 0.64 -2.77 -4.28
N LEU A 50 1.75 -3.44 -3.99
CA LEU A 50 1.92 -4.88 -4.10
C LEU A 50 2.12 -5.45 -2.69
N ALA A 51 1.50 -6.60 -2.43
CA ALA A 51 1.75 -7.37 -1.22
C ALA A 51 2.45 -8.66 -1.61
N ILE A 52 3.64 -8.87 -1.06
CA ILE A 52 4.44 -10.09 -1.22
C ILE A 52 4.27 -10.90 0.07
N MET A 53 3.83 -12.15 -0.05
CA MET A 53 3.61 -13.05 1.09
C MET A 53 4.86 -13.86 1.43
#